data_AF-A0A4V1ZRP2-F1
#
_entry.id   AF-A0A4V1ZRP2-F1
#
_cell.length_a   1.000
_cell.length_b   1.000
_cell.length_c   1.000
_cell.angle_alpha   90.00
_cell.angle_beta   90.00
_cell.angle_gamma   90.00
#
_symmetry.space_group_name_H-M   'P 1'
#
loop_
_entity.id
_entity.type
_entity.pdbx_description
1 polymer ?
#
loop_
_entity_poly.entity_id
_entity_poly.type
_entity_poly.pdbx_seq_one_letter_code
_entity_poly.pdbx_strand_id
1 'polypeptide(L)'
;SEQGVDYIHALLNGYEDAPDGKEIPAGTYYNKYYAGHLIAMPKPISDGQVTYAKNDKGEPVVPETVDQYSRDVAAFMAWAAEPHMMARKALGLRVILFLLVLSGLLYYVKKKIWAKVGGEVHGLQPELHKTY
;
A
#
# COMPACT_ATOMS: atom_id res chain seq x y z
N SER A 1 2.86 1.71 10.34
CA SER A 1 3.60 2.10 9.12
C SER A 1 2.71 3.04 8.37
N GLU A 2 2.79 4.33 8.68
CA GLU A 2 1.82 5.30 8.17
C GLU A 2 2.28 5.75 6.77
N GLN A 3 1.64 5.18 5.76
CA GLN A 3 1.56 5.68 4.38
C GLN A 3 2.81 5.65 3.48
N GLY A 4 4.00 5.29 3.99
CA GLY A 4 5.16 4.89 3.19
C GLY A 4 5.55 5.88 2.08
N VAL A 5 5.21 5.54 0.82
CA VAL A 5 5.50 6.36 -0.38
C VAL A 5 4.79 7.71 -0.31
N ASP A 6 3.54 7.74 0.14
CA ASP A 6 2.75 8.97 0.22
C ASP A 6 3.31 9.90 1.30
N TYR A 7 3.86 9.34 2.38
CA TYR A 7 4.53 10.12 3.41
C TYR A 7 5.81 10.77 2.87
N ILE A 8 6.62 10.06 2.08
CA ILE A 8 7.83 10.64 1.46
C ILE A 8 7.45 11.80 0.54
N HIS A 9 6.44 11.59 -0.31
CA HIS A 9 5.93 12.64 -1.19
C HIS A 9 5.44 13.87 -0.41
N ALA A 10 4.59 13.64 0.60
CA ALA A 10 4.06 14.70 1.45
C ALA A 10 5.19 15.45 2.19
N LEU A 11 6.14 14.72 2.78
CA LEU A 11 7.26 15.29 3.50
C LEU A 11 8.10 16.21 2.61
N LEU A 12 8.45 15.79 1.40
CA LEU A 12 9.26 16.59 0.48
C LEU A 12 8.52 17.86 -0.01
N ASN A 13 7.19 17.80 -0.15
CA ASN A 13 6.36 18.95 -0.50
C ASN A 13 5.93 19.80 0.71
N GLY A 14 6.17 19.35 1.93
CA GLY A 14 5.61 19.92 3.16
C GLY A 14 6.41 21.03 3.82
N TYR A 15 7.51 21.47 3.21
CA TYR A 15 8.33 22.55 3.73
C TYR A 15 7.64 23.91 3.47
N GLU A 16 7.18 24.53 4.55
CA GLU A 16 6.50 25.83 4.55
C GLU A 16 7.01 26.70 5.70
N ASP A 17 6.69 27.99 5.67
CA ASP A 17 6.99 28.88 6.78
C ASP A 17 6.19 28.47 8.02
N ALA A 18 6.81 28.63 9.18
CA ALA A 18 6.16 28.31 10.44
C ALA A 18 4.96 29.25 10.68
N PRO A 19 3.83 28.75 11.20
CA PRO A 19 2.70 29.59 11.57
C PRO A 19 3.11 30.62 12.64
N ASP A 20 2.42 31.76 12.63
CA ASP A 20 2.71 32.88 13.52
C ASP A 20 2.82 32.45 14.99
N GLY A 21 3.87 32.92 15.67
CA GLY A 21 4.12 32.64 17.08
C GLY A 21 4.76 31.28 17.38
N LYS A 22 5.08 30.46 16.37
CA LYS A 22 5.81 29.21 16.57
C LYS A 22 7.32 29.44 16.51
N GLU A 23 7.99 29.27 17.65
CA GLU A 23 9.46 29.30 17.69
C GLU A 23 10.06 28.07 17.01
N ILE A 24 11.00 28.30 16.11
CA ILE A 24 11.77 27.25 15.42
C ILE A 24 13.16 27.20 16.04
N PRO A 25 13.50 26.15 16.82
CA PRO A 25 14.84 25.97 17.34
C PRO A 25 15.89 25.99 16.23
N ALA A 26 17.07 26.53 16.53
CA ALA A 26 18.18 26.55 15.58
C ALA A 26 18.52 25.14 15.08
N GLY A 27 18.71 25.00 13.76
CA GLY A 27 18.98 23.71 13.12
C GLY A 27 17.75 22.84 12.88
N THR A 28 16.54 23.35 13.15
CA THR A 28 15.28 22.70 12.77
C THR A 28 14.52 23.54 11.74
N TYR A 29 13.63 22.87 11.02
CA TYR A 29 12.83 23.44 9.94
C TYR A 29 11.38 23.03 10.13
N TYR A 30 10.47 23.93 9.76
CA TYR A 30 9.06 23.62 9.83
C TYR A 30 8.63 22.74 8.64
N ASN A 31 7.90 21.67 8.93
CA ASN A 31 7.30 20.82 7.92
C ASN A 31 5.90 20.38 8.34
N LYS A 32 4.92 20.58 7.47
CA LYS A 32 3.51 20.31 7.76
C LYS A 32 3.21 18.86 8.12
N TYR A 33 3.94 17.90 7.52
CA TYR A 33 3.65 16.46 7.65
C TYR A 33 4.56 15.74 8.62
N TYR A 34 5.71 16.32 8.99
CA TYR A 34 6.60 15.72 9.98
C TYR A 34 5.95 15.70 11.36
N ALA A 35 6.15 14.62 12.12
CA ALA A 35 5.63 14.53 13.49
C ALA A 35 6.19 15.64 14.38
N GLY A 36 5.31 16.45 14.99
CA GLY A 36 5.72 17.63 15.76
C GLY A 36 6.09 18.86 14.91
N HIS A 37 6.05 18.72 13.58
CA HIS A 37 6.32 19.75 12.57
C HIS A 37 7.73 20.36 12.58
N LEU A 38 8.66 19.84 13.37
CA LEU A 38 10.04 20.32 13.45
C LEU A 38 10.97 19.20 13.02
N ILE A 39 11.60 19.36 11.86
CA ILE A 39 12.52 18.39 11.29
C ILE A 39 13.93 18.98 11.24
N ALA A 40 14.96 18.19 11.56
CA ALA A 40 16.36 18.64 11.48
C ALA A 40 16.91 18.67 10.03
N MET A 41 16.14 18.16 9.08
CA MET A 41 16.50 18.10 7.66
C MET A 41 16.05 19.40 6.97
N PRO A 42 16.95 20.20 6.36
CA PRO A 42 16.55 21.33 5.54
C PRO A 42 15.79 20.86 4.30
N LYS A 43 15.07 21.79 3.64
CA LYS A 43 14.40 21.50 2.35
C LYS A 43 15.45 20.98 1.35
N PRO A 44 15.37 19.70 0.93
CA PRO A 44 16.47 19.08 0.18
C PRO A 44 16.41 19.37 -1.33
N ILE A 45 15.22 19.73 -1.85
CA ILE A 45 14.98 19.90 -3.27
C ILE A 45 14.07 21.09 -3.56
N SER A 46 14.37 21.80 -4.63
CA SER A 46 13.62 22.97 -5.14
C SER A 46 13.28 22.79 -6.62
N ASP A 47 12.30 23.56 -7.11
CA ASP A 47 11.92 23.55 -8.54
C ASP A 47 13.13 23.92 -9.42
N GLY A 48 13.26 23.24 -10.57
CA GLY A 48 14.34 23.44 -11.53
C GLY A 48 15.71 22.95 -11.08
N GLN A 49 15.83 22.32 -9.91
CA GLN A 49 17.13 21.88 -9.37
C GLN A 49 17.70 20.65 -10.10
N VAL A 50 16.84 19.82 -10.70
CA VAL A 50 17.23 18.60 -11.41
C VAL A 50 16.73 18.65 -12.85
N THR A 51 17.63 18.49 -13.81
CA THR A 51 17.27 18.46 -15.23
C THR A 51 16.87 17.05 -15.66
N TYR A 52 15.70 16.92 -16.28
CA TYR A 52 15.26 15.66 -16.88
C TYR A 52 15.71 15.55 -18.35
N ALA A 53 15.61 14.34 -18.89
CA ALA A 53 15.81 14.12 -20.31
C ALA A 53 14.86 15.01 -21.14
N LYS A 54 15.34 15.48 -22.28
CA LYS A 54 14.57 16.33 -23.19
C LYS A 54 14.05 15.50 -24.36
N ASN A 55 12.87 15.87 -24.85
CA ASN A 55 12.30 15.32 -26.07
C ASN A 55 13.02 15.89 -27.31
N ASP A 56 12.63 15.44 -28.51
CA ASP A 56 13.21 15.90 -29.79
C ASP A 56 13.02 17.41 -30.05
N LYS A 57 12.13 18.07 -29.30
CA LYS A 57 11.88 19.52 -29.36
C LYS A 57 12.70 20.31 -28.35
N GLY A 58 13.56 19.65 -27.56
CA GLY A 58 14.36 20.29 -26.52
C GLY A 58 13.60 20.63 -25.23
N GLU A 59 12.38 20.13 -25.08
CA GLU A 59 11.54 20.34 -23.90
C GLU A 59 11.73 19.18 -22.90
N PRO A 60 11.72 19.43 -21.58
CA PRO A 60 11.74 18.34 -20.59
C PRO A 60 10.58 17.36 -20.81
N VAL A 61 10.86 16.05 -20.70
CA VAL A 61 9.81 15.01 -20.85
C VAL A 61 8.79 15.02 -19.71
N VAL A 62 9.16 15.61 -18.57
CA VAL A 62 8.31 15.82 -17.39
C VAL A 62 8.60 17.19 -16.77
N PRO A 63 7.67 17.78 -16.01
CA PRO A 63 7.92 19.03 -15.31
C PRO A 63 9.08 18.94 -14.32
N GLU A 64 9.92 19.96 -14.26
CA GLU A 64 11.06 20.06 -13.34
C GLU A 64 10.62 20.73 -12.02
N THR A 65 9.67 20.10 -11.32
CA THR A 65 9.06 20.61 -10.08
C THR A 65 9.27 19.66 -8.90
N VAL A 66 9.23 20.19 -7.67
CA VAL A 66 9.33 19.39 -6.43
C VAL A 66 8.23 18.32 -6.37
N ASP A 67 7.02 18.62 -6.84
CA ASP A 67 5.93 17.63 -6.93
C ASP A 67 6.36 16.44 -7.82
N GLN A 68 6.88 16.70 -9.03
CA GLN A 68 7.36 15.63 -9.91
C GLN A 68 8.55 14.88 -9.30
N TYR A 69 9.57 15.60 -8.82
CA TYR A 69 10.76 14.99 -8.22
C TYR A 69 10.42 14.10 -7.03
N SER A 70 9.52 14.56 -6.16
CA SER A 70 9.12 13.82 -4.96
C SER A 70 8.38 12.52 -5.28
N ARG A 71 7.58 12.49 -6.35
CA ARG A 71 6.93 11.26 -6.84
C ARG A 71 7.95 10.26 -7.35
N ASP A 72 8.92 10.73 -8.13
CA ASP A 72 9.95 9.87 -8.70
C ASP A 72 10.88 9.31 -7.63
N VAL A 73 11.29 10.14 -6.65
CA VAL A 73 12.05 9.70 -5.48
C VAL A 73 11.26 8.69 -4.65
N ALA A 74 9.97 8.96 -4.37
CA ALA A 74 9.15 8.05 -3.59
C ALA A 74 8.94 6.71 -4.32
N ALA A 75 8.72 6.74 -5.63
CA ALA A 75 8.63 5.54 -6.48
C ALA A 75 9.94 4.74 -6.49
N PHE A 76 11.08 5.42 -6.62
CA PHE A 76 12.40 4.78 -6.55
C PHE A 76 12.63 4.13 -5.19
N MET A 77 12.31 4.81 -4.09
CA MET A 77 12.43 4.25 -2.74
C MET A 77 11.48 3.07 -2.51
N ALA A 78 10.27 3.12 -3.07
CA ALA A 78 9.33 2.00 -3.05
C ALA A 78 9.89 0.78 -3.76
N TRP A 79 10.49 0.98 -4.93
CA TRP A 79 11.17 -0.08 -5.67
C TRP A 79 12.39 -0.59 -4.93
N ALA A 80 13.22 0.29 -4.35
CA ALA A 80 14.40 -0.10 -3.59
C ALA A 80 14.04 -0.93 -2.34
N ALA A 81 12.92 -0.61 -1.69
CA ALA A 81 12.38 -1.39 -0.59
C ALA A 81 11.82 -2.75 -1.05
N GLU A 82 11.30 -2.84 -2.27
CA GLU A 82 10.70 -4.07 -2.79
C GLU A 82 10.98 -4.32 -4.29
N PRO A 83 12.20 -4.74 -4.66
CA PRO A 83 12.60 -4.85 -6.07
C PRO A 83 11.87 -5.99 -6.82
N HIS A 84 11.35 -6.97 -6.10
CA HIS A 84 10.67 -8.15 -6.65
C HIS A 84 9.13 -8.01 -6.68
N MET A 85 8.60 -6.79 -6.48
CA MET A 85 7.16 -6.53 -6.40
C MET A 85 6.39 -7.07 -7.61
N MET A 86 6.90 -6.87 -8.82
CA MET A 86 6.24 -7.32 -10.05
C MET A 86 6.17 -8.85 -10.13
N ALA A 87 7.28 -9.53 -9.80
CA ALA A 87 7.33 -10.99 -9.77
C ALA A 87 6.35 -11.55 -8.72
N ARG A 88 6.33 -10.94 -7.53
CA ARG A 88 5.41 -11.32 -6.44
C ARG A 88 3.95 -11.14 -6.83
N LYS A 89 3.59 -10.00 -7.43
CA LYS A 89 2.23 -9.72 -7.91
C LYS A 89 1.79 -10.69 -9.01
N ALA A 90 2.66 -10.95 -9.98
CA ALA A 90 2.38 -11.90 -11.06
C ALA A 90 2.18 -13.33 -10.53
N LEU A 91 3.03 -13.78 -9.61
CA LEU A 91 2.87 -15.09 -8.97
C LEU A 91 1.60 -15.15 -8.12
N GLY A 92 1.33 -14.11 -7.32
CA GLY A 92 0.13 -14.01 -6.50
C GLY A 92 -1.16 -14.15 -7.30
N LEU A 93 -1.25 -13.49 -8.47
CA LEU A 93 -2.40 -13.62 -9.36
C LEU A 93 -2.60 -15.07 -9.84
N ARG A 94 -1.51 -15.75 -10.25
CA ARG A 94 -1.57 -17.16 -10.68
C ARG A 94 -2.05 -18.07 -9.54
N VAL A 95 -1.54 -17.85 -8.33
CA VAL A 95 -1.92 -18.62 -7.14
C VAL A 95 -3.39 -18.38 -6.77
N ILE A 96 -3.87 -17.13 -6.79
CA ILE A 96 -5.28 -16.81 -6.51
C ILE A 96 -6.21 -17.52 -7.50
N LEU A 97 -5.91 -17.47 -8.79
CA LEU A 97 -6.71 -18.17 -9.81
C LEU A 97 -6.72 -19.69 -9.58
N PHE A 98 -5.56 -20.28 -9.28
CA PHE A 98 -5.47 -21.70 -8.93
C PHE A 98 -6.30 -22.04 -7.69
N LEU A 99 -6.21 -21.23 -6.63
CA LEU A 99 -6.95 -21.44 -5.39
C LEU A 99 -8.47 -21.31 -5.58
N LEU A 100 -8.94 -20.41 -6.44
CA LEU A 100 -10.37 -20.31 -6.78
C LEU A 100 -10.89 -21.59 -7.43
N VAL A 101 -10.16 -22.12 -8.42
CA VAL A 101 -10.51 -23.38 -9.08
C VAL A 101 -10.46 -24.54 -8.11
N LEU A 102 -9.37 -24.67 -7.35
CA LEU A 102 -9.21 -25.74 -6.35
C LEU A 102 -10.31 -25.68 -5.29
N SER A 103 -10.65 -24.49 -4.80
CA SER A 103 -11.72 -24.30 -3.83
C SER A 103 -13.08 -24.70 -4.39
N GLY A 104 -13.37 -24.38 -5.65
CA GLY A 104 -14.59 -24.81 -6.34
C GLY A 104 -14.67 -26.35 -6.47
N LEU A 105 -13.57 -26.99 -6.84
CA LEU A 105 -13.48 -28.45 -6.92
C LEU A 105 -13.67 -29.11 -5.55
N LEU A 106 -12.96 -28.62 -4.53
CA LEU A 106 -13.09 -29.13 -3.16
C LEU A 106 -14.50 -28.94 -2.60
N TYR A 107 -15.15 -27.81 -2.89
CA TYR A 107 -16.54 -27.58 -2.53
C TYR A 107 -17.47 -28.61 -3.17
N TYR A 108 -17.28 -28.91 -4.46
CA TYR A 108 -18.08 -29.92 -5.15
C TYR A 108 -17.84 -31.33 -4.58
N VAL A 109 -16.58 -31.70 -4.34
CA VAL A 109 -16.22 -32.98 -3.70
C VAL A 109 -16.84 -33.10 -2.32
N LYS A 110 -16.75 -32.05 -1.49
CA LYS A 110 -17.42 -31.98 -0.19
C LYS A 110 -18.92 -32.21 -0.34
N LYS A 111 -19.59 -31.47 -1.23
CA LYS A 111 -21.04 -31.61 -1.46
C LYS A 111 -21.42 -33.04 -1.87
N LYS A 112 -20.63 -33.67 -2.74
CA LYS A 112 -20.87 -35.04 -3.22
C LYS A 112 -20.69 -36.10 -2.12
N ILE A 113 -19.66 -35.98 -1.29
CA ILE A 113 -19.40 -36.94 -0.19
C ILE A 113 -20.49 -36.82 0.89
N TRP A 114 -20.80 -35.58 1.29
CA TRP A 114 -21.76 -35.32 2.36
C TRP A 114 -23.22 -35.52 1.94
N ALA A 115 -23.51 -35.58 0.64
CA ALA A 115 -24.84 -35.98 0.16
C ALA A 115 -25.27 -37.38 0.65
N LYS A 116 -24.31 -38.27 0.97
CA LYS A 116 -24.59 -39.60 1.51
C LYS A 116 -24.84 -39.64 3.02
N VAL A 117 -24.44 -38.60 3.74
CA VAL A 117 -24.52 -38.51 5.23
C VAL A 117 -25.54 -37.45 5.68
N GLY A 118 -25.94 -36.54 4.79
CA GLY A 118 -26.95 -35.50 5.05
C GLY A 118 -28.41 -35.99 5.09
N GLY A 119 -28.64 -37.30 4.95
CA GLY A 119 -29.91 -37.94 5.28
C GLY A 119 -29.80 -38.56 6.67
N GLU A 120 -30.58 -38.01 7.62
CA GLU A 120 -30.81 -38.53 8.97
C GLU A 120 -29.65 -38.45 9.99
N VAL A 121 -29.64 -37.36 10.76
CA VAL A 121 -29.36 -37.43 12.20
C VAL A 121 -30.61 -37.94 12.93
N HIS A 122 -31.06 -39.16 12.61
CA HIS A 122 -32.17 -39.82 13.31
C HIS A 122 -31.64 -40.90 14.27
N GLY A 123 -30.79 -40.51 15.21
CA GLY A 123 -30.18 -41.49 16.11
C GLY A 123 -29.38 -41.00 17.32
N LEU A 124 -29.44 -39.71 17.70
CA LEU A 124 -28.75 -39.21 18.92
C LEU A 124 -29.69 -38.46 19.88
N GLN A 125 -30.93 -38.93 20.02
CA GLN A 125 -31.69 -38.72 21.25
C GLN A 125 -32.47 -39.99 21.58
N PRO A 126 -31.97 -40.84 22.50
CA PRO A 126 -32.78 -41.88 23.10
C PRO A 126 -33.72 -41.23 24.13
N GLU A 127 -34.99 -41.61 24.12
CA GLU A 127 -35.97 -41.37 25.22
C GLU A 127 -36.28 -39.89 25.53
N LEU A 128 -37.45 -39.35 25.11
CA LEU A 128 -38.24 -38.34 25.87
C LEU A 128 -39.49 -37.80 25.16
N HIS A 129 -40.34 -38.63 24.54
CA HIS A 129 -41.75 -38.23 24.32
C HIS A 129 -42.71 -39.37 24.65
N LYS A 130 -43.31 -39.22 25.83
CA LYS A 130 -44.34 -40.01 26.48
C LYS A 130 -45.58 -40.24 25.61
N THR A 131 -46.23 -41.38 25.85
CA THR A 131 -47.67 -41.65 26.11
C THR A 131 -48.22 -42.76 25.23
N TYR A 132 -48.45 -43.95 25.80
CA TYR A 132 -49.76 -44.45 26.23
C TYR A 132 -49.58 -45.50 27.33
#